data_AF-A0A2V2ZZE9-F1
#
_entry.id   AF-A0A2V2ZZE9-F1
#
_cell.length_a   1.000
_cell.length_b   1.000
_cell.length_c   1.000
_cell.angle_alpha   90.00
_cell.angle_beta   90.00
_cell.angle_gamma   90.00
#
_symmetry.space_group_name_H-M   'P 1'
#
loop_
_entity.id
_entity.type
_entity.pdbx_description
1 polymer ?
#
loop_
_entity_poly.entity_id
_entity_poly.type
_entity_poly.pdbx_seq_one_letter_code
_entity_poly.pdbx_strand_id
1 'polypeptide(L)' 'MIKAVIFDLDGIFLNRDESIKMFIDRQYDRLKNIVGHIPKERSMERFIYLDSRGYVWKKQSISIIS' A
#
# COMPACT_ATOMS: atom_id res chain seq x y z
N MET A 1 -8.60 -12.71 1.90
CA MET A 1 -7.50 -11.93 1.30
C MET A 1 -7.90 -10.45 1.32
N ILE A 2 -7.24 -9.60 2.10
CA ILE A 2 -7.56 -8.17 2.14
C ILE A 2 -7.00 -7.53 0.86
N LYS A 3 -7.87 -6.89 0.08
CA LYS A 3 -7.50 -6.16 -1.15
C LYS A 3 -7.61 -4.66 -0.85
N ALA A 4 -6.51 -3.95 -0.88
CA ALA A 4 -6.49 -2.48 -0.80
C ALA A 4 -6.07 -1.92 -2.17
N VAL A 5 -6.80 -0.92 -2.66
CA VAL A 5 -6.49 -0.23 -3.91
C VAL A 5 -6.24 1.23 -3.56
N ILE A 6 -5.08 1.75 -3.98
CA ILE A 6 -4.72 3.17 -3.86
C ILE A 6 -4.78 3.75 -5.28
N PHE A 7 -5.66 4.73 -5.49
CA PHE A 7 -5.77 5.48 -6.74
C PHE A 7 -5.26 6.90 -6.50
N ASP A 8 -4.17 7.27 -7.17
CA ASP A 8 -3.73 8.66 -7.32
C ASP A 8 -4.22 9.13 -8.70
N LEU A 9 -5.44 9.68 -8.74
CA LEU A 9 -6.15 9.92 -9.99
C LEU A 9 -5.64 11.16 -10.73
N ASP A 10 -5.02 12.09 -10.01
CA ASP A 10 -4.78 13.44 -10.51
C ASP A 10 -3.31 13.90 -10.37
N GLY A 11 -2.42 13.10 -9.77
CA GLY A 11 -1.02 13.51 -9.51
C GLY A 11 -0.89 14.73 -8.58
N ILE A 12 -1.97 15.04 -7.85
CA ILE A 12 -2.08 16.21 -6.96
C ILE A 12 -1.36 15.97 -5.63
N PHE A 13 -0.81 14.78 -5.40
CA PHE A 13 0.07 14.58 -4.26
C PHE A 13 1.41 15.29 -4.47
N LEU A 14 1.48 16.54 -4.00
CA LEU A 14 2.69 17.35 -3.86
C LEU A 14 3.85 16.55 -3.22
N ASN A 15 3.51 15.58 -2.36
CA ASN A 15 4.41 14.57 -1.80
C ASN A 15 3.73 13.19 -1.74
N ARG A 16 3.73 12.47 -2.87
CA ARG A 16 3.19 11.10 -2.98
C ARG A 16 3.75 10.15 -1.93
N ASP A 17 5.06 10.23 -1.66
CA ASP A 17 5.75 9.33 -0.73
C ASP A 17 5.24 9.51 0.71
N GLU A 18 5.07 10.74 1.18
CA GLU A 18 4.46 10.99 2.50
C GLU A 18 3.01 10.54 2.57
N SER A 19 2.27 10.75 1.49
CA SER A 19 0.84 10.47 1.45
C SER A 19 0.55 8.98 1.51
N ILE A 20 1.38 8.19 0.84
CA ILE A 20 1.35 6.73 0.92
C ILE A 20 1.75 6.24 2.31
N LYS A 21 2.80 6.82 2.92
CA LYS A 21 3.18 6.49 4.31
C LYS A 21 2.03 6.75 5.27
N MET A 22 1.40 7.93 5.21
CA MET A 22 0.25 8.28 6.05
C MET A 22 -0.96 7.38 5.78
N PHE A 23 -1.19 6.99 4.52
CA PHE A 23 -2.26 6.06 4.20
C PHE A 23 -2.02 4.68 4.83
N ILE A 24 -0.85 4.07 4.60
CA ILE A 24 -0.51 2.73 5.12
C ILE A 24 -0.54 2.73 6.65
N ASP A 25 -0.01 3.78 7.28
CA ASP A 25 -0.02 3.96 8.73
C ASP A 25 -1.45 3.88 9.30
N ARG A 26 -2.38 4.65 8.73
CA ARG A 26 -3.80 4.61 9.11
C ARG A 26 -4.47 3.28 8.80
N GLN A 27 -4.08 2.62 7.69
CA GLN A 27 -4.62 1.30 7.34
C GLN A 27 -4.21 0.23 8.34
N TYR A 28 -2.95 0.26 8.79
CA TYR A 28 -2.44 -0.66 9.79
C TYR A 28 -3.20 -0.50 11.11
N ASP A 29 -3.42 0.73 11.57
CA ASP A 29 -4.15 0.99 12.82
C ASP A 29 -5.61 0.50 12.72
N ARG A 30 -6.27 0.73 11.58
CA ARG A 30 -7.62 0.25 11.31
C ARG A 30 -7.72 -1.28 11.27
N LEU A 31 -6.69 -1.95 10.75
CA LEU A 31 -6.66 -3.40 10.56
C LEU A 31 -5.87 -4.12 11.65
N LYS A 32 -5.49 -3.45 12.73
CA LYS A 32 -4.63 -3.98 13.80
C LYS A 32 -5.16 -5.29 14.39
N ASN A 33 -6.48 -5.47 14.45
CA ASN A 33 -7.09 -6.72 14.92
C ASN A 33 -6.82 -7.92 14.00
N ILE A 34 -6.47 -7.68 12.74
CA ILE A 34 -6.20 -8.72 11.73
C ILE A 34 -4.70 -8.83 11.48
N VAL A 35 -3.99 -7.71 11.31
CA VAL A 35 -2.56 -7.67 10.94
C VAL A 35 -1.62 -7.35 12.10
N GLY A 36 -2.13 -7.11 13.31
CA GLY A 36 -1.32 -6.67 14.46
C GLY A 36 -0.34 -7.69 15.01
N HIS A 37 -0.36 -8.93 14.51
CA HIS A 37 0.68 -9.93 14.76
C HIS A 37 1.96 -9.67 13.95
N ILE A 38 1.90 -8.78 12.95
CA ILE A 38 3.04 -8.36 12.14
C ILE A 38 3.49 -6.98 12.64
N PRO A 39 4.79 -6.76 12.93
CA PRO A 39 5.29 -5.43 13.29
C PRO A 39 4.89 -4.36 12.24
N LYS A 40 4.51 -3.17 12.72
CA LYS A 40 4.01 -2.08 11.86
C LYS A 40 5.07 -1.66 10.85
N GLU A 41 6.31 -1.53 11.30
CA GLU A 41 7.47 -1.15 10.50
C GLU A 41 7.68 -2.14 9.34
N ARG A 42 7.60 -3.44 9.63
CA ARG A 42 7.73 -4.51 8.63
C ARG A 42 6.60 -4.48 7.61
N SER A 43 5.37 -4.15 8.04
CA SER A 43 4.23 -3.99 7.16
C SER A 43 4.39 -2.78 6.24
N MET A 44 4.91 -1.66 6.77
CA MET A 44 5.16 -0.43 6.01
C MET A 44 6.26 -0.61 4.97
N GLU A 45 7.41 -1.19 5.33
CA GLU A 45 8.52 -1.47 4.40
C GLU A 45 8.06 -2.36 3.24
N ARG A 46 7.31 -3.42 3.56
CA ARG A 46 6.80 -4.35 2.54
C ARG A 46 5.86 -3.65 1.57
N PHE A 47 5.00 -2.75 2.06
CA PHE A 47 4.07 -2.00 1.22
C PHE A 47 4.79 -1.03 0.29
N ILE A 48 5.79 -0.29 0.78
CA ILE A 48 6.59 0.66 -0.03
C ILE A 48 7.36 -0.08 -1.12
N TYR A 49 7.95 -1.23 -0.78
CA TYR A 49 8.63 -2.09 -1.75
C TYR A 49 7.69 -2.55 -2.88
N LEU A 50 6.49 -3.00 -2.51
CA LEU A 50 5.49 -3.49 -3.47
C LEU A 50 4.81 -2.36 -4.28
N ASP A 51 4.66 -1.16 -3.71
CA ASP A 51 4.13 0.01 -4.43
C ASP A 51 5.00 0.36 -5.64
N SER A 52 6.33 0.20 -5.53
CA SER A 52 7.29 0.45 -6.62
C SER A 52 7.00 1.78 -7.36
N ARG A 53 6.56 2.80 -6.61
CA ARG A 53 6.13 4.12 -7.13
C ARG A 53 5.07 4.10 -8.24
N GLY A 54 4.26 3.04 -8.31
CA GLY A 54 3.27 2.88 -9.37
C GLY A 54 3.85 2.43 -10.72
N TYR A 55 5.13 2.04 -10.78
CA TYR A 55 5.78 1.52 -12.00
C TYR A 55 5.43 0.07 -12.34
N VAL A 56 4.61 -0.60 -11.52
CA VAL A 56 4.11 -1.95 -11.84
C VAL A 56 3.00 -1.84 -12.88
N TRP A 57 3.31 -2.24 -14.11
CA TRP A 57 2.44 -2.12 -15.28
C TRP A 57 1.12 -2.90 -15.13
N LYS A 58 -0.01 -2.29 -15.53
CA LYS A 58 -1.41 -2.78 -15.38
C LYS A 58 -1.69 -4.22 -15.83
N LYS A 59 -0.83 -4.84 -16.66
CA LYS A 59 -1.01 -6.24 -17.12
C LYS A 59 -0.59 -7.28 -16.08
N GLN A 60 0.29 -6.97 -15.13
CA GLN A 60 0.74 -7.96 -14.13
C GLN A 60 -0.21 -8.09 -12.93
N SER A 61 -1.02 -7.06 -12.66
CA SER A 61 -1.94 -7.02 -11.52
C SER A 61 -3.01 -8.12 -11.56
N ILE A 62 -3.27 -8.70 -12.74
CA ILE A 62 -4.21 -9.81 -12.93
C ILE A 62 -3.57 -11.18 -12.62
N SER A 63 -2.24 -11.31 -12.66
CA SER A 63 -1.56 -12.61 -12.51
C SER A 63 -1.16 -12.97 -11.07
N ILE A 64 -1.37 -12.10 -10.09
CA ILE A 64 -1.05 -12.38 -8.67
C ILE A 64 -2.32 -12.83 -7.91
N ILE A 65 -3.39 -13.19 -8.63
CA ILE A 65 -4.69 -13.64 -8.08
C ILE A 65 -5.05 -15.05 -8.57
N SER A 66 -4.06 -15.85 -8.99
CA SER A 66 -4.22 -17.27 -9.34
C SER A 66 -3.23 -18.11 -8.54
#